data_AF-X6M0P0-F1
#
_entry.id   AF-X6M0P0-F1
#
_cell.length_a   1.000
_cell.length_b   1.000
_cell.length_c   1.000
_cell.angle_alpha   90.00
_cell.angle_beta   90.00
_cell.angle_gamma   90.00
#
_symmetry.space_group_name_H-M   'P 1'
#
loop_
_entity.id
_entity.type
_entity.pdbx_description
1 polymer ?
#
loop_
_entity_poly.entity_id
_entity_poly.type
_entity_poly.pdbx_seq_one_letter_code
_entity_poly.pdbx_strand_id
1 'polypeptide(L)'
;MKSIKYHEDVTDDSLFGVIPTNFQNISGVKCKGGMQDNNKSDSSDTNEKDRKKAKEIKALARLFRDSSNEEELKQKIEYHNGNIELVIKGLIQQSVEKEVLHNISFYLIKAEHKSDELKEKTKQVIFKIQEQRNAVNEISGNNDKSVQKEIEKTEIGETNPGINLQGHCSNETCLASKAKLPVWVNIGFDNITFISDKTSFSCPDCKKETVNLI
;
A
#
# COMPACT_ATOMS: atom_id res chain seq x y z
N MET A 1 -3.47 -0.28 -33.16
CA MET A 1 -3.68 -0.74 -31.76
C MET A 1 -2.85 0.15 -30.85
N LYS A 2 -3.49 0.79 -29.86
CA LYS A 2 -2.86 1.76 -28.96
C LYS A 2 -2.08 1.01 -27.88
N SER A 3 -0.79 1.29 -27.79
CA SER A 3 0.12 0.79 -26.77
C SER A 3 -0.11 1.58 -25.48
N ILE A 4 -0.57 0.91 -24.42
CA ILE A 4 -0.65 1.50 -23.08
C ILE A 4 0.61 1.05 -22.33
N LYS A 5 1.54 1.99 -22.16
CA LYS A 5 2.67 1.87 -21.23
C LYS A 5 2.16 2.30 -19.85
N TYR A 6 2.22 1.43 -18.87
CA TYR A 6 2.10 1.83 -17.47
C TYR A 6 3.50 2.16 -16.96
N HIS A 7 3.70 3.44 -16.64
CA HIS A 7 4.82 3.94 -15.86
C HIS A 7 4.61 3.53 -14.40
N GLU A 8 5.56 2.80 -13.83
CA GLU A 8 5.75 2.71 -12.39
C GLU A 8 6.75 3.78 -11.98
N ASP A 9 6.23 4.88 -11.44
CA ASP A 9 6.91 5.86 -10.60
C ASP A 9 5.77 6.41 -9.71
N VAL A 10 5.80 6.39 -8.37
CA VAL A 10 6.64 7.20 -7.51
C VAL A 10 6.53 6.62 -6.10
N THR A 11 7.66 6.22 -5.50
CA THR A 11 7.83 6.15 -4.05
C THR A 11 8.05 7.57 -3.54
N ASP A 12 7.04 8.16 -2.90
CA ASP A 12 7.16 9.47 -2.25
C ASP A 12 7.61 9.29 -0.79
N ASP A 13 8.90 8.95 -0.63
CA ASP A 13 9.62 8.96 0.65
C ASP A 13 10.26 10.34 0.88
N SER A 14 9.48 11.43 0.79
CA SER A 14 10.02 12.77 0.95
C SER A 14 9.15 13.72 1.78
N LEU A 15 8.76 13.30 3.00
CA LEU A 15 8.20 14.24 3.99
C LEU A 15 8.79 14.11 5.40
N PHE A 16 10.06 13.74 5.53
CA PHE A 16 10.83 14.12 6.71
C PHE A 16 11.64 15.37 6.39
N GLY A 17 11.15 16.51 6.86
CA GLY A 17 11.82 17.79 6.76
C GLY A 17 13.24 17.68 7.28
N VAL A 18 14.20 17.84 6.37
CA VAL A 18 15.60 18.10 6.70
C VAL A 18 15.63 19.35 7.56
N ILE A 19 15.85 19.17 8.87
CA ILE A 19 16.20 20.27 9.77
C ILE A 19 17.52 20.83 9.24
N PRO A 20 17.59 22.10 8.78
CA PRO A 20 18.85 22.66 8.34
C PRO A 20 19.73 22.87 9.57
N THR A 21 20.65 21.93 9.81
CA THR A 21 21.75 22.08 10.78
C THR A 21 22.87 22.93 10.19
N ASN A 22 22.53 24.13 9.72
CA ASN A 22 23.51 25.16 9.38
C ASN A 22 23.27 26.37 10.28
N PHE A 23 23.59 26.20 11.56
CA PHE A 23 23.92 27.32 12.43
C PHE A 23 25.32 27.81 12.02
N GLN A 24 25.38 28.60 10.94
CA GLN A 24 26.56 29.42 10.69
C GLN A 24 26.67 30.41 11.84
N ASN A 25 27.77 30.32 12.58
CA ASN A 25 28.20 31.30 13.57
C ASN A 25 28.30 32.67 12.88
N ILE A 26 27.25 33.48 12.97
CA ILE A 26 27.31 34.90 12.61
C ILE A 26 27.99 35.64 13.77
N SER A 27 29.30 35.46 13.88
CA SER A 27 30.14 36.30 14.72
C SER A 27 30.23 37.68 14.08
N GLY A 28 29.35 38.62 14.46
CA GLY A 28 29.53 40.01 14.05
C GLY A 28 28.31 40.92 14.03
N VAL A 29 27.09 40.45 14.33
CA VAL A 29 25.95 41.36 14.41
C VAL A 29 25.93 42.02 15.78
N LYS A 30 26.32 43.29 15.82
CA LYS A 30 26.26 44.14 17.02
C LYS A 30 24.80 44.45 17.35
N CYS A 31 24.15 43.53 18.07
CA CYS A 31 22.81 43.74 18.59
C CYS A 31 22.83 44.90 19.60
N LYS A 32 22.34 46.08 19.20
CA LYS A 32 22.06 47.19 20.13
C LYS A 32 20.76 46.95 20.88
N GLY A 33 20.70 45.83 21.61
CA GLY A 33 19.61 45.56 22.55
C GLY A 33 19.75 46.49 23.75
N GLY A 34 19.01 47.60 23.74
CA GLY A 34 18.81 48.40 24.93
C GLY A 34 18.04 47.56 25.95
N MET A 35 18.74 47.12 26.99
CA MET A 35 18.14 46.52 28.17
C MET A 35 17.50 47.67 28.95
N GLN A 36 16.20 47.90 28.73
CA GLN A 36 15.43 48.84 29.54
C GLN A 36 15.03 48.14 30.83
N ASP A 37 15.76 48.45 31.90
CA ASP A 37 15.42 48.07 33.25
C ASP A 37 14.21 48.88 33.71
N ASN A 38 13.01 48.39 33.36
CA ASN A 38 11.79 48.95 33.91
C ASN A 38 11.64 48.44 35.34
N ASN A 39 12.13 49.26 36.25
CA ASN A 39 11.84 49.25 37.68
C ASN A 39 10.32 49.36 37.85
N LYS A 40 9.65 48.23 38.11
CA LYS A 40 8.19 48.17 38.26
C LYS A 40 7.86 48.36 39.73
N SER A 41 7.36 49.54 40.04
CA SER A 41 6.62 49.83 41.26
C SER A 41 5.40 48.91 41.37
N ASP A 42 5.21 48.39 42.57
CA ASP A 42 4.08 47.58 43.01
C ASP A 42 2.73 48.19 42.64
N SER A 43 1.93 47.45 41.86
CA SER A 43 0.45 47.47 41.73
C SER A 43 -0.03 47.25 40.28
N SER A 44 -0.07 45.98 39.83
CA SER A 44 -1.08 45.45 38.87
C SER A 44 -0.77 44.01 38.46
N ASP A 45 -0.72 43.09 39.44
CA ASP A 45 -0.38 41.66 39.22
C ASP A 45 -1.31 40.91 38.26
N THR A 46 -2.52 41.40 38.03
CA THR A 46 -3.52 40.76 37.16
C THR A 46 -3.14 40.82 35.68
N ASN A 47 -2.66 41.96 35.20
CA ASN A 47 -2.41 42.18 33.77
C ASN A 47 -1.17 41.41 33.26
N GLU A 48 -0.18 41.17 34.13
CA GLU A 48 1.02 40.39 33.78
C GLU A 48 0.70 38.90 33.59
N LYS A 49 -0.15 38.32 34.45
CA LYS A 49 -0.56 36.91 34.35
C LYS A 49 -1.37 36.65 33.08
N ASP A 50 -2.28 37.55 32.73
CA ASP A 50 -3.08 37.42 31.51
C ASP A 50 -2.22 37.52 30.25
N ARG A 51 -1.23 38.44 30.26
CA ARG A 51 -0.25 38.53 29.17
C ARG A 51 0.59 37.27 29.01
N LYS A 52 0.97 36.62 30.12
CA LYS A 52 1.72 35.36 30.11
C LYS A 52 0.88 34.22 29.52
N LYS A 53 -0.36 34.05 29.99
CA LYS A 53 -1.30 33.05 29.47
C LYS A 53 -1.56 33.22 27.98
N ALA A 54 -1.74 34.46 27.51
CA ALA A 54 -1.94 34.74 26.08
C ALA A 54 -0.75 34.30 25.22
N LYS A 55 0.50 34.48 25.71
CA LYS A 55 1.70 34.00 25.00
C LYS A 55 1.78 32.48 24.97
N GLU A 56 1.42 31.81 26.06
CA GLU A 56 1.40 30.35 26.16
C GLU A 56 0.35 29.74 25.23
N ILE A 57 -0.88 30.26 25.23
CA ILE A 57 -1.95 29.85 24.30
C ILE A 57 -1.50 30.00 22.85
N LYS A 58 -0.92 31.16 22.50
CA LYS A 58 -0.44 31.44 21.14
C LYS A 58 0.70 30.51 20.73
N ALA A 59 1.57 30.14 21.66
CA ALA A 59 2.64 29.17 21.40
C ALA A 59 2.07 27.76 21.17
N LEU A 60 1.15 27.31 22.02
CA LEU A 60 0.48 26.00 21.88
C LEU A 60 -0.31 25.90 20.58
N ALA A 61 -1.10 26.93 20.22
CA ALA A 61 -1.84 26.96 18.96
C ALA A 61 -0.93 26.89 17.72
N ARG A 62 0.32 27.36 17.83
CA ARG A 62 1.32 27.24 16.76
C ARG A 62 1.92 25.84 16.68
N LEU A 63 2.17 25.19 17.82
CA LEU A 63 2.73 23.84 17.89
C LEU A 63 1.71 22.78 17.48
N PHE A 64 0.43 22.99 17.84
CA PHE A 64 -0.66 22.03 17.71
C PHE A 64 -1.74 22.51 16.72
N ARG A 65 -1.31 23.20 15.65
CA ARG A 65 -2.19 23.87 14.69
C ARG A 65 -3.28 22.96 14.13
N ASP A 66 -2.93 21.71 13.84
CA ASP A 66 -3.83 20.77 13.15
C ASP A 66 -4.73 20.01 14.13
N SER A 67 -4.35 19.97 15.42
CA SER A 67 -5.00 19.13 16.43
C SER A 67 -5.99 19.85 17.33
N SER A 68 -5.90 21.19 17.46
CA SER A 68 -6.73 21.98 18.39
C SER A 68 -6.87 23.45 17.97
N ASN A 69 -8.04 24.05 18.22
CA ASN A 69 -8.25 25.49 18.07
C ASN A 69 -7.95 26.26 19.37
N GLU A 70 -7.95 27.60 19.30
CA GLU A 70 -7.52 28.45 20.42
C GLU A 70 -8.49 28.39 21.61
N GLU A 71 -9.79 28.23 21.35
CA GLU A 71 -10.85 28.13 22.34
C GLU A 71 -10.74 26.83 23.15
N GLU A 72 -10.49 25.71 22.47
CA GLU A 72 -10.30 24.40 23.10
C GLU A 72 -9.03 24.40 23.97
N LEU A 73 -7.96 25.05 23.51
CA LEU A 73 -6.73 25.24 24.29
C LEU A 73 -6.99 26.08 25.56
N LYS A 74 -7.77 27.17 25.45
CA LYS A 74 -8.15 27.99 26.61
C LYS A 74 -8.91 27.16 27.65
N GLN A 75 -9.90 26.38 27.21
CA GLN A 75 -10.67 25.50 28.11
C GLN A 75 -9.78 24.46 28.78
N LYS A 76 -8.86 23.81 28.05
CA LYS A 76 -7.93 22.82 28.62
C LYS A 76 -6.95 23.43 29.63
N ILE A 77 -6.43 24.62 29.35
CA ILE A 77 -5.54 25.34 30.26
C ILE A 77 -6.29 25.71 31.53
N GLU A 78 -7.53 26.21 31.42
CA GLU A 78 -8.38 26.51 32.58
C GLU A 78 -8.70 25.24 33.38
N TYR A 79 -9.09 24.16 32.71
CA TYR A 79 -9.37 22.85 33.33
C TYR A 79 -8.16 22.29 34.12
N HIS A 80 -6.94 22.49 33.61
CA HIS A 80 -5.71 22.10 34.28
C HIS A 80 -5.12 23.20 35.18
N ASN A 81 -5.91 24.21 35.59
CA ASN A 81 -5.49 25.30 36.47
C ASN A 81 -4.21 26.03 36.01
N GLY A 82 -4.03 26.17 34.70
CA GLY A 82 -2.84 26.76 34.09
C GLY A 82 -1.63 25.83 33.99
N ASN A 83 -1.75 24.54 34.31
CA ASN A 83 -0.65 23.60 34.19
C ASN A 83 -0.43 23.17 32.73
N ILE A 84 0.49 23.86 32.06
CA ILE A 84 0.83 23.64 30.65
C ILE A 84 1.38 22.24 30.39
N GLU A 85 2.10 21.62 31.33
CA GLU A 85 2.65 20.28 31.15
C GLU A 85 1.54 19.24 30.98
N LEU A 86 0.48 19.33 31.79
CA LEU A 86 -0.69 18.45 31.68
C LEU A 86 -1.45 18.69 30.38
N VAL A 87 -1.58 19.94 29.95
CA VAL A 87 -2.20 20.30 28.68
C VAL A 87 -1.43 19.67 27.51
N ILE A 88 -0.11 19.80 27.48
CA ILE A 88 0.74 19.20 26.43
C ILE A 88 0.60 17.68 26.42
N LYS A 89 0.65 17.01 27.58
CA LYS A 89 0.45 15.56 27.68
C LYS A 89 -0.91 15.14 27.12
N GLY A 90 -1.97 15.86 27.46
CA GLY A 90 -3.32 15.61 26.94
C GLY A 90 -3.43 15.80 25.43
N LEU A 91 -2.80 16.84 24.87
CA LEU A 91 -2.81 17.09 23.43
C LEU A 91 -2.05 16.00 22.65
N ILE A 92 -0.89 15.56 23.15
CA ILE A 92 -0.13 14.47 22.54
C ILE A 92 -0.95 13.18 22.56
N GLN A 93 -1.55 12.85 23.71
CA GLN A 93 -2.40 11.66 23.85
C GLN A 93 -3.56 11.68 22.85
N GLN A 94 -4.29 12.80 22.75
CA GLN A 94 -5.38 12.96 21.79
C GLN A 94 -4.91 12.86 20.33
N SER A 95 -3.72 13.38 20.01
CA SER A 95 -3.16 13.27 18.66
C SER A 95 -2.93 11.82 18.28
N VAL A 96 -2.33 11.03 19.18
CA VAL A 96 -2.09 9.60 18.96
C VAL A 96 -3.40 8.83 18.82
N GLU A 97 -4.39 9.12 19.68
CA GLU A 97 -5.71 8.48 19.61
C GLU A 97 -6.43 8.77 18.30
N LYS A 98 -6.41 10.03 17.84
CA LYS A 98 -6.99 10.42 16.54
C LYS A 98 -6.29 9.70 15.38
N GLU A 99 -4.97 9.59 15.41
CA GLU A 99 -4.21 8.89 14.38
C GLU A 99 -4.53 7.39 14.34
N VAL A 100 -4.59 6.73 15.51
CA VAL A 100 -4.99 5.33 15.63
C VAL A 100 -6.41 5.12 15.10
N LEU A 101 -7.36 5.97 15.48
CA LEU A 101 -8.74 5.91 14.98
C LEU A 101 -8.83 6.10 13.47
N HIS A 102 -8.08 7.05 12.92
CA HIS A 102 -8.01 7.29 11.48
C HIS A 102 -7.49 6.05 10.74
N ASN A 103 -6.42 5.44 11.24
CA ASN A 103 -5.86 4.22 10.66
C ASN A 103 -6.86 3.06 10.71
N ILE A 104 -7.55 2.84 11.84
CA ILE A 104 -8.59 1.82 11.96
C ILE A 104 -9.73 2.06 10.96
N SER A 105 -10.22 3.30 10.87
CA SER A 105 -11.28 3.67 9.94
C SER A 105 -10.90 3.40 8.49
N PHE A 106 -9.66 3.74 8.11
CA PHE A 106 -9.12 3.46 6.79
C PHE A 106 -9.12 1.96 6.46
N TYR A 107 -8.67 1.10 7.40
CA TYR A 107 -8.68 -0.35 7.19
C TYR A 107 -10.08 -0.95 7.07
N LEU A 108 -11.06 -0.45 7.83
CA LEU A 108 -12.46 -0.89 7.75
C LEU A 108 -13.06 -0.58 6.38
N ILE A 109 -12.91 0.65 5.90
CA ILE A 109 -13.39 1.06 4.55
C ILE A 109 -12.75 0.19 3.46
N LYS A 110 -11.45 -0.08 3.58
CA LYS A 110 -10.73 -0.95 2.63
C LYS A 110 -11.26 -2.39 2.64
N ALA A 111 -11.64 -2.91 3.80
CA ALA A 111 -12.21 -4.25 3.93
C ALA A 111 -13.62 -4.33 3.33
N GLU A 112 -14.47 -3.32 3.56
CA GLU A 112 -15.81 -3.23 2.98
C GLU A 112 -15.76 -3.21 1.45
N HIS A 113 -14.89 -2.37 0.87
CA HIS A 113 -14.72 -2.31 -0.59
C HIS A 113 -14.30 -3.66 -1.20
N LYS A 114 -13.38 -4.39 -0.56
CA LYS A 114 -12.98 -5.74 -1.00
C LYS A 114 -14.13 -6.75 -0.91
N SER A 115 -14.95 -6.66 0.14
CA SER A 115 -16.13 -7.50 0.31
C SER A 115 -17.12 -7.28 -0.84
N ASP A 116 -17.38 -6.02 -1.20
CA ASP A 116 -18.34 -5.71 -2.26
C ASP A 116 -17.81 -6.10 -3.65
N GLU A 117 -16.51 -5.94 -3.90
CA GLU A 117 -15.87 -6.48 -5.11
C GLU A 117 -16.04 -8.01 -5.21
N LEU A 118 -15.88 -8.73 -4.10
CA LEU A 118 -16.04 -10.18 -4.08
C LEU A 118 -17.50 -10.61 -4.30
N LYS A 119 -18.46 -9.89 -3.74
CA LYS A 119 -19.90 -10.12 -4.00
C LYS A 119 -20.23 -9.95 -5.47
N GLU A 120 -19.67 -8.93 -6.12
CA GLU A 120 -19.92 -8.68 -7.54
C GLU A 120 -19.31 -9.78 -8.43
N LYS A 121 -18.08 -10.21 -8.13
CA LYS A 121 -17.47 -11.37 -8.80
C LYS A 121 -18.31 -12.64 -8.62
N THR A 122 -18.86 -12.85 -7.42
CA THR A 122 -19.73 -14.01 -7.14
C THR A 122 -21.01 -13.97 -7.95
N LYS A 123 -21.67 -12.81 -8.08
CA LYS A 123 -22.85 -12.65 -8.94
C LYS A 123 -22.55 -12.98 -10.40
N GLN A 124 -21.42 -12.51 -10.92
CA GLN A 124 -21.00 -12.82 -12.29
C GLN A 124 -20.78 -14.31 -12.51
N VAL A 125 -20.17 -15.02 -11.54
CA VAL A 125 -19.99 -16.48 -11.62
C VAL A 125 -21.34 -17.21 -11.60
N ILE A 126 -22.26 -16.80 -10.72
CA ILE A 126 -23.61 -17.40 -10.65
C ILE A 126 -24.36 -17.22 -11.97
N PHE A 127 -24.30 -16.03 -12.58
CA PHE A 127 -24.94 -15.75 -13.87
C PHE A 127 -24.40 -16.67 -14.98
N LYS A 128 -23.08 -16.84 -15.08
CA LYS A 128 -22.44 -17.73 -16.05
C LYS A 128 -22.85 -19.20 -15.86
N ILE A 129 -22.97 -19.66 -14.61
CA ILE A 129 -23.42 -21.04 -14.32
C ILE A 129 -24.86 -21.25 -14.78
N GLN A 130 -25.74 -20.25 -14.62
CA GLN A 130 -27.13 -20.33 -15.08
C GLN A 130 -27.25 -20.40 -16.61
N GLU A 131 -26.48 -19.61 -17.36
CA GLU A 131 -26.46 -19.68 -18.83
C GLU A 131 -26.02 -21.07 -19.32
N GLN A 132 -24.95 -21.64 -18.75
CA GLN A 132 -24.50 -22.99 -19.09
C GLN A 132 -25.58 -24.04 -18.81
N ARG A 133 -26.29 -23.93 -17.68
CA ARG A 133 -27.36 -24.86 -17.33
C ARG A 133 -28.54 -24.79 -18.30
N ASN A 134 -28.91 -23.59 -18.75
CA ASN A 134 -29.98 -23.43 -19.73
C ASN A 134 -29.61 -24.04 -21.09
N ALA A 135 -28.37 -23.85 -21.54
CA ALA A 135 -27.88 -24.45 -22.79
C ALA A 135 -27.87 -26.00 -22.75
N VAL A 136 -27.55 -26.62 -21.61
CA VAL A 136 -27.58 -28.08 -21.45
C VAL A 136 -29.01 -28.63 -21.50
N ASN A 137 -29.98 -27.91 -20.94
CA ASN A 137 -31.38 -28.35 -20.93
C ASN A 137 -32.06 -28.25 -22.32
N GLU A 138 -31.64 -27.32 -23.19
CA GLU A 138 -32.15 -27.22 -24.56
C GLU A 138 -31.65 -28.37 -25.45
N ILE A 139 -30.46 -28.93 -25.17
CA ILE A 139 -29.88 -30.04 -25.95
C ILE A 139 -30.56 -31.39 -25.66
N SER A 140 -31.19 -31.58 -24.49
CA SER A 140 -31.88 -32.84 -24.16
C SER A 140 -33.29 -32.98 -24.76
N GLY A 141 -33.76 -32.00 -25.53
CA GLY A 141 -35.12 -31.96 -26.09
C GLY A 141 -35.25 -32.29 -27.58
N ASN A 142 -34.17 -32.31 -28.36
CA ASN A 142 -34.24 -32.58 -29.80
C ASN A 142 -33.15 -33.56 -30.25
N ASN A 143 -33.60 -34.74 -30.65
CA ASN A 143 -32.83 -35.70 -31.43
C ASN A 143 -32.57 -35.11 -32.82
N ASP A 144 -31.46 -34.38 -33.01
CA ASP A 144 -30.95 -34.13 -34.35
C ASP A 144 -29.42 -34.17 -34.40
N LYS A 145 -28.96 -34.99 -35.36
CA LYS A 145 -27.57 -35.30 -35.66
C LYS A 145 -26.83 -34.05 -36.13
N SER A 146 -26.28 -33.27 -35.21
CA SER A 146 -25.27 -32.27 -35.54
C SER A 146 -23.90 -32.82 -35.17
N VAL A 147 -22.99 -32.80 -36.14
CA VAL A 147 -21.58 -33.14 -35.98
C VAL A 147 -21.00 -32.20 -34.92
N GLN A 148 -20.77 -32.73 -33.73
CA GLN A 148 -20.10 -32.02 -32.65
C GLN A 148 -18.65 -31.75 -33.09
N LYS A 149 -18.28 -30.46 -33.17
CA LYS A 149 -16.86 -30.09 -33.10
C LYS A 149 -16.32 -30.63 -31.78
N GLU A 150 -15.29 -31.45 -31.85
CA GLU A 150 -14.53 -31.86 -30.68
C GLU A 150 -14.08 -30.59 -29.95
N ILE A 151 -14.63 -30.37 -28.76
CA ILE A 151 -14.15 -29.36 -27.84
C ILE A 151 -12.77 -29.87 -27.42
N GLU A 152 -11.72 -29.27 -27.97
CA GLU A 152 -10.34 -29.50 -27.56
C GLU A 152 -10.22 -29.11 -26.09
N LYS A 153 -10.45 -30.08 -25.21
CA LYS A 153 -10.19 -29.94 -23.78
C LYS A 153 -8.69 -29.95 -23.63
N THR A 154 -8.08 -28.78 -23.62
CA THR A 154 -6.68 -28.66 -23.19
C THR A 154 -6.64 -29.16 -21.75
N GLU A 155 -6.06 -30.34 -21.53
CA GLU A 155 -5.83 -30.86 -20.19
C GLU A 155 -4.87 -29.90 -19.49
N ILE A 156 -5.40 -29.09 -18.58
CA ILE A 156 -4.58 -28.33 -17.66
C ILE A 156 -3.97 -29.37 -16.74
N GLY A 157 -2.70 -29.71 -16.97
CA GLY A 157 -1.93 -30.60 -16.09
C GLY A 157 -1.86 -30.04 -14.67
N GLU A 158 -1.36 -30.86 -13.74
CA GLU A 158 -1.19 -30.47 -12.34
C GLU A 158 -0.46 -29.12 -12.21
N THR A 159 -1.05 -28.19 -11.45
CA THR A 159 -0.45 -26.88 -11.21
C THR A 159 0.31 -26.91 -9.89
N ASN A 160 1.63 -26.77 -9.96
CA ASN A 160 2.50 -26.68 -8.79
C ASN A 160 2.92 -25.22 -8.55
N PRO A 161 3.03 -24.78 -7.29
CA PRO A 161 3.55 -23.45 -6.97
C PRO A 161 5.01 -23.34 -7.40
N GLY A 162 5.30 -22.39 -8.30
CA GLY A 162 6.64 -22.18 -8.85
C GLY A 162 6.66 -21.14 -9.97
N ILE A 163 7.81 -21.00 -10.62
CA ILE A 163 8.01 -20.14 -11.79
C ILE A 163 7.92 -21.02 -13.04
N ASN A 164 7.00 -20.69 -13.94
CA ASN A 164 6.87 -21.36 -15.23
C ASN A 164 7.80 -20.70 -16.25
N LEU A 165 8.74 -21.48 -16.79
CA LEU A 165 9.63 -21.06 -17.86
C LEU A 165 9.20 -21.71 -19.18
N GLN A 166 9.31 -20.95 -20.26
CA GLN A 166 9.04 -21.44 -21.62
C GLN A 166 10.36 -21.73 -22.34
N GLY A 167 10.41 -22.86 -23.05
CA GLY A 167 11.59 -23.25 -23.82
C GLY A 167 11.28 -24.25 -24.93
N HIS A 168 12.34 -24.74 -25.58
CA HIS A 168 12.25 -25.77 -26.62
C HIS A 168 13.09 -27.00 -26.27
N CYS A 169 12.54 -28.18 -26.51
CA CYS A 169 13.26 -29.43 -26.34
C CYS A 169 14.20 -29.69 -27.54
N SER A 170 15.49 -29.87 -27.26
CA SER A 170 16.52 -30.21 -28.26
C SER A 170 16.67 -31.72 -28.52
N ASN A 171 15.96 -32.57 -27.77
CA ASN A 171 16.00 -34.02 -27.98
C ASN A 171 15.20 -34.40 -29.24
N GLU A 172 15.88 -34.70 -30.35
CA GLU A 172 15.26 -35.02 -31.66
C GLU A 172 14.27 -36.20 -31.61
N THR A 173 14.38 -37.08 -30.62
CA THR A 173 13.42 -38.19 -30.44
C THR A 173 12.15 -37.80 -29.70
N CYS A 174 12.10 -36.62 -29.07
CA CYS A 174 10.96 -36.10 -28.33
C CYS A 174 9.87 -35.55 -29.25
N LEU A 175 8.60 -35.84 -28.94
CA LEU A 175 7.46 -35.35 -29.73
C LEU A 175 7.43 -33.82 -29.81
N ALA A 176 7.62 -33.13 -28.68
CA ALA A 176 7.67 -31.67 -28.64
C ALA A 176 8.80 -31.08 -29.51
N SER A 177 9.96 -31.74 -29.59
CA SER A 177 11.06 -31.29 -30.46
C SER A 177 10.70 -31.46 -31.94
N LYS A 178 10.19 -32.64 -32.33
CA LYS A 178 9.78 -32.94 -33.71
C LYS A 178 8.70 -32.01 -34.23
N ALA A 179 7.74 -31.68 -33.37
CA ALA A 179 6.64 -30.77 -33.70
C ALA A 179 6.98 -29.28 -33.46
N LYS A 180 8.22 -28.97 -33.01
CA LYS A 180 8.68 -27.62 -32.65
C LYS A 180 7.73 -26.91 -31.66
N LEU A 181 7.14 -27.67 -30.75
CA LEU A 181 6.20 -27.16 -29.77
C LEU A 181 6.96 -26.45 -28.64
N PRO A 182 6.42 -25.31 -28.13
CA PRO A 182 6.93 -24.74 -26.90
C PRO A 182 6.64 -25.67 -25.73
N VAL A 183 7.58 -25.74 -24.80
CA VAL A 183 7.53 -26.58 -23.61
C VAL A 183 7.57 -25.69 -22.38
N TRP A 184 6.69 -25.96 -21.41
CA TRP A 184 6.64 -25.24 -20.14
C TRP A 184 7.29 -26.08 -19.04
N VAL A 185 8.23 -25.49 -18.31
CA VAL A 185 8.91 -26.11 -17.17
C VAL A 185 8.59 -25.30 -15.92
N ASN A 186 8.06 -25.97 -14.90
CA ASN A 186 7.84 -25.35 -13.59
C ASN A 186 9.08 -25.59 -12.72
N ILE A 187 9.73 -24.51 -12.29
CA ILE A 187 10.75 -24.55 -11.25
C ILE A 187 10.05 -24.17 -9.95
N GLY A 188 9.78 -25.16 -9.10
CA GLY A 188 9.13 -24.94 -7.80
C GLY A 188 9.87 -23.93 -6.92
N PHE A 189 9.23 -23.44 -5.86
CA PHE A 189 9.82 -22.44 -4.96
C PHE A 189 10.86 -22.99 -3.96
N ASP A 190 11.19 -24.28 -4.02
CA ASP A 190 12.08 -24.93 -3.05
C ASP A 190 13.54 -24.44 -3.13
N ASN A 191 13.96 -23.85 -4.26
CA ASN A 191 15.30 -23.30 -4.46
C ASN A 191 15.20 -21.84 -4.96
N ILE A 192 15.23 -20.88 -4.02
CA ILE A 192 15.12 -19.43 -4.29
C ILE A 192 16.36 -18.88 -5.06
N THR A 193 17.41 -19.69 -5.20
CA THR A 193 18.63 -19.31 -5.91
C THR A 193 18.49 -19.65 -7.40
N PHE A 194 17.98 -18.72 -8.20
CA PHE A 194 18.00 -18.84 -9.65
C PHE A 194 19.45 -18.71 -10.15
N ILE A 195 20.10 -19.84 -10.42
CA ILE A 195 21.41 -19.88 -11.06
C ILE A 195 21.18 -19.78 -12.57
N SER A 196 21.38 -18.59 -13.13
CA SER A 196 21.24 -18.32 -14.57
C SER A 196 22.17 -19.16 -15.46
N ASP A 197 23.18 -19.82 -14.86
CA ASP A 197 24.16 -20.62 -15.58
C ASP A 197 23.66 -22.02 -15.95
N LYS A 198 22.44 -22.42 -15.53
CA LYS A 198 21.88 -23.71 -15.91
C LYS A 198 21.44 -23.67 -17.38
N THR A 199 22.18 -24.36 -18.23
CA THR A 199 21.99 -24.33 -19.70
C THR A 199 20.81 -25.14 -20.21
N SER A 200 20.19 -25.99 -19.36
CA SER A 200 19.10 -26.87 -19.78
C SER A 200 18.19 -27.33 -18.64
N PHE A 201 16.90 -27.47 -18.93
CA PHE A 201 15.89 -27.99 -17.99
C PHE A 201 15.29 -29.32 -18.44
N SER A 202 14.71 -30.06 -17.49
CA SER A 202 14.02 -31.32 -17.76
C SER A 202 12.76 -31.09 -18.58
N CYS A 203 12.70 -31.72 -19.76
CA CYS A 203 11.51 -31.72 -20.62
C CYS A 203 10.41 -32.59 -19.99
N PRO A 204 9.19 -32.09 -19.74
CA PRO A 204 8.08 -32.90 -19.22
C PRO A 204 7.73 -34.09 -20.12
N ASP A 205 7.87 -33.96 -21.44
CA ASP A 205 7.47 -35.01 -22.39
C ASP A 205 8.47 -36.19 -22.43
N CYS A 206 9.78 -35.90 -22.45
CA CYS A 206 10.81 -36.94 -22.58
C CYS A 206 11.67 -37.15 -21.34
N LYS A 207 11.47 -36.34 -20.29
CA LYS A 207 12.15 -36.39 -18.98
C LYS A 207 13.68 -36.20 -19.04
N LYS A 208 14.21 -35.67 -20.16
CA LYS A 208 15.64 -35.37 -20.34
C LYS A 208 15.91 -33.88 -20.12
N GLU A 209 17.09 -33.54 -19.60
CA GLU A 209 17.56 -32.15 -19.45
C GLU A 209 17.97 -31.55 -20.79
N THR A 210 16.98 -31.24 -21.63
CA THR A 210 17.17 -30.82 -23.03
C THR A 210 16.36 -29.59 -23.41
N VAL A 211 15.67 -28.95 -22.45
CA VAL A 211 14.92 -27.73 -22.70
C VAL A 211 15.84 -26.52 -22.62
N ASN A 212 16.02 -25.84 -23.74
CA ASN A 212 16.71 -24.55 -23.79
C ASN A 212 15.67 -23.43 -23.62
N LEU A 213 15.96 -22.46 -22.76
CA LEU A 213 15.11 -21.28 -22.58
C LEU A 213 15.18 -20.37 -23.81
N ILE A 214 14.06 -19.69 -24.10
CA ILE A 214 13.94 -18.70 -25.19
C ILE A 214 14.28 -17.30 -24.65
#